data_AF-A0A9D7H8Q8-F1
#
_entry.id   AF-A0A9D7H8Q8-F1
#
_cell.length_a   1.000
_cell.length_b   1.000
_cell.length_c   1.000
_cell.angle_alpha   90.00
_cell.angle_beta   90.00
_cell.angle_gamma   90.00
#
_symmetry.space_group_name_H-M   'P 1'
#
loop_
_entity.id
_entity.type
_entity.pdbx_description
1 polymer ?
#
loop_
_entity_poly.entity_id
_entity_poly.type
_entity_poly.pdbx_seq_one_letter_code
_entity_poly.pdbx_strand_id
1 'polypeptide(L)'
;MVVKRHYYTFANAMTELCFALAAFACGLFNAPVWLTALAAISMLAYWTVTRNSVLNRLRGAAWATVMTFGFVTIISIQVGSYWLGLVAGEII
;
A
#
# COMPACT_ATOMS: atom_id res chain seq x y z
N MET A 1 -28.55 6.74 15.77
CA MET A 1 -27.64 6.80 14.61
C MET A 1 -26.71 5.60 14.66
N VAL A 2 -26.91 4.62 13.76
CA VAL A 2 -26.03 3.44 13.68
C VAL A 2 -24.71 3.88 13.06
N VAL A 3 -23.65 3.94 13.86
CA VAL A 3 -22.28 4.11 13.35
C VAL A 3 -21.95 2.84 12.56
N LYS A 4 -22.11 2.89 11.23
CA LYS A 4 -21.61 1.83 10.35
C LYS A 4 -20.09 1.71 10.59
N ARG A 5 -19.66 0.66 11.27
CA ARG A 5 -18.26 0.19 11.26
C ARG A 5 -17.94 -0.24 9.82
N HIS A 6 -17.56 0.71 8.97
CA HIS A 6 -17.29 0.48 7.55
C HIS A 6 -15.84 0.83 7.25
N TYR A 7 -14.88 0.11 7.85
CA TYR A 7 -13.45 0.39 7.64
C TYR A 7 -12.56 -0.86 7.59
N TYR A 8 -13.14 -2.05 7.38
CA TYR A 8 -12.41 -3.25 6.98
C TYR A 8 -13.27 -4.01 5.96
N THR A 9 -13.46 -3.40 4.80
CA THR A 9 -14.11 -4.10 3.68
C THR A 9 -13.06 -5.04 3.08
N PHE A 10 -13.40 -6.32 2.92
CA PHE A 10 -12.57 -7.35 2.31
C PHE A 10 -11.89 -6.88 1.01
N ALA A 11 -12.56 -6.00 0.26
CA ALA A 11 -12.03 -5.33 -0.92
C ALA A 11 -10.70 -4.58 -0.68
N ASN A 12 -10.53 -3.90 0.45
CA ASN A 12 -9.29 -3.19 0.77
C ASN A 12 -8.14 -4.16 1.05
N ALA A 13 -8.40 -5.24 1.79
CA ALA A 13 -7.38 -6.25 2.05
C ALA A 13 -6.97 -6.93 0.73
N MET A 14 -7.93 -7.17 -0.17
CA MET A 14 -7.67 -7.77 -1.48
C MET A 14 -6.87 -6.85 -2.41
N THR A 15 -7.13 -5.54 -2.41
CA THR A 15 -6.33 -4.59 -3.19
C THR A 15 -4.92 -4.43 -2.62
N GLU A 16 -4.78 -4.35 -1.30
CA GLU A 16 -3.45 -4.32 -0.64
C GLU A 16 -2.63 -5.58 -0.96
N LEU A 17 -3.27 -6.75 -0.98
CA LEU A 17 -2.63 -8.01 -1.34
C LEU A 17 -2.22 -8.04 -2.82
N CYS A 18 -3.08 -7.58 -3.73
CA CYS A 18 -2.73 -7.45 -5.16
C CYS A 18 -1.54 -6.52 -5.39
N PHE A 19 -1.44 -5.41 -4.67
CA PHE A 19 -0.29 -4.50 -4.76
C PHE A 19 1.00 -5.14 -4.24
N ALA A 20 0.91 -5.87 -3.12
CA ALA A 20 2.05 -6.62 -2.59
C ALA A 20 2.51 -7.72 -3.57
N LEU A 21 1.58 -8.43 -4.21
CA LEU A 21 1.88 -9.43 -5.24
C LEU A 21 2.52 -8.81 -6.48
N ALA A 22 2.04 -7.66 -6.94
CA ALA A 22 2.63 -6.95 -8.07
C ALA A 22 4.08 -6.52 -7.78
N ALA A 23 4.34 -6.00 -6.58
CA ALA A 23 5.69 -5.64 -6.13
C ALA A 23 6.61 -6.87 -6.02
N PHE A 24 6.09 -7.97 -5.48
CA PHE A 24 6.80 -9.26 -5.42
C PHE A 24 7.14 -9.80 -6.81
N ALA A 25 6.18 -9.83 -7.74
CA ALA A 25 6.39 -10.29 -9.11
C ALA A 25 7.44 -9.43 -9.83
N CYS A 26 7.42 -8.11 -9.63
CA CYS A 26 8.46 -7.24 -10.18
C CYS A 26 9.86 -7.56 -9.63
N GLY A 27 9.97 -7.91 -8.34
CA GLY A 27 11.22 -8.40 -7.77
C GLY A 27 11.64 -9.74 -8.36
N LEU A 28 10.70 -10.68 -8.47
CA LEU A 28 10.92 -12.03 -9.00
C LEU A 28 11.48 -12.02 -10.43
N PHE A 29 11.00 -11.13 -11.28
CA PHE A 29 11.44 -11.03 -12.68
C PHE A 29 12.56 -10.00 -12.90
N ASN A 30 13.18 -9.48 -11.84
CA ASN A 30 14.16 -8.38 -11.89
C ASN A 30 13.68 -7.22 -12.79
N ALA A 31 12.37 -6.92 -12.70
CA ALA A 31 11.73 -5.90 -13.50
C ALA A 31 12.20 -4.50 -13.07
N PRO A 32 12.23 -3.52 -13.98
CA PRO A 32 12.70 -2.18 -13.67
C PRO A 32 11.91 -1.59 -12.50
N VAL A 33 12.63 -1.00 -11.54
CA VAL A 33 12.11 -0.38 -10.30
C VAL A 33 11.03 0.69 -10.58
N TRP A 34 10.97 1.20 -11.81
CA TRP A 34 9.89 2.09 -12.26
C TRP A 34 8.50 1.44 -12.23
N LEU A 35 8.40 0.14 -12.51
CA LEU A 35 7.13 -0.59 -12.48
C LEU A 35 6.66 -0.84 -11.03
N THR A 36 7.57 -1.12 -10.11
CA THR A 36 7.24 -1.18 -8.68
C THR A 36 6.89 0.19 -8.14
N ALA A 37 7.57 1.24 -8.57
CA ALA A 37 7.21 2.62 -8.21
C ALA A 37 5.80 2.98 -8.71
N LEU A 38 5.40 2.55 -9.91
CA LEU A 38 4.03 2.71 -10.42
C LEU A 38 3.00 1.96 -9.56
N ALA A 39 3.30 0.74 -9.12
CA ALA A 39 2.48 -0.01 -8.17
C ALA A 39 2.40 0.68 -6.79
N ALA A 40 3.49 1.29 -6.33
CA ALA A 40 3.54 2.09 -5.10
C ALA A 40 2.67 3.34 -5.19
N ILE A 41 2.81 4.11 -6.27
CA ILE A 41 2.07 5.35 -6.47
C ILE A 41 0.57 5.07 -6.59
N SER A 42 0.18 4.01 -7.31
CA SER A 42 -1.23 3.64 -7.44
C SER A 42 -1.84 3.14 -6.13
N MET A 43 -1.10 2.37 -5.32
CA MET A 43 -1.52 1.98 -3.98
C MET A 43 -1.69 3.20 -3.06
N LEU A 44 -0.77 4.16 -3.13
CA LEU A 44 -0.84 5.41 -2.37
C LEU A 44 -2.02 6.28 -2.81
N ALA A 45 -2.28 6.40 -4.10
CA ALA A 45 -3.44 7.12 -4.62
C ALA A 45 -4.75 6.47 -4.14
N TYR A 46 -4.87 5.14 -4.27
CA TYR A 46 -6.00 4.37 -3.78
C TYR A 46 -6.21 4.56 -2.26
N TRP A 47 -5.14 4.43 -1.49
CA TRP A 47 -5.18 4.58 -0.04
C TRP A 47 -5.61 5.98 0.37
N THR A 48 -5.08 7.02 -0.28
CA THR A 48 -5.42 8.43 -0.01
C THR A 48 -6.90 8.70 -0.30
N VAL A 49 -7.42 8.21 -1.43
CA VAL A 49 -8.85 8.34 -1.79
C VAL A 49 -9.73 7.63 -0.76
N THR A 50 -9.36 6.43 -0.35
CA THR A 50 -10.17 5.61 0.57
C THR A 50 -10.14 6.14 2.01
N ARG A 51 -9.00 6.71 2.44
CA ARG A 51 -8.85 7.34 3.76
C ARG A 51 -9.37 8.78 3.82
N ASN A 52 -9.71 9.42 2.70
CA ASN A 52 -10.14 10.82 2.66
C ASN A 52 -11.35 11.10 3.59
N SER A 53 -12.29 10.15 3.72
CA SER A 53 -13.43 10.29 4.63
C SER A 53 -13.05 10.26 6.12
N VAL A 54 -11.97 9.56 6.48
CA VAL A 54 -11.42 9.54 7.86
C VAL A 54 -10.55 10.77 8.09
N LEU A 55 -9.74 11.12 7.10
CA LEU A 55 -8.84 12.27 7.13
C LEU A 55 -9.61 13.58 7.23
N ASN A 56 -10.72 13.75 6.52
CA ASN A 56 -11.59 14.93 6.66
C ASN A 56 -12.21 15.09 8.06
N ARG A 57 -12.21 14.04 8.89
CA ARG A 57 -12.67 14.11 10.29
C ARG A 57 -11.56 14.47 11.28
N LEU A 58 -10.29 14.35 10.89
CA LEU A 58 -9.12 14.63 11.73
C LEU A 58 -8.52 15.97 11.30
N ARG A 59 -8.42 16.95 12.21
CA ARG A 59 -7.77 18.24 11.91
C ARG A 59 -6.33 18.27 12.42
N GLY A 60 -5.44 18.89 11.65
CA GLY A 60 -4.10 19.26 12.09
C GLY A 60 -3.13 18.08 12.28
N ALA A 61 -2.52 17.97 13.46
CA ALA A 61 -1.41 17.05 13.72
C ALA A 61 -1.78 15.56 13.61
N ALA A 62 -3.03 15.20 13.96
CA ALA A 62 -3.49 13.82 13.86
C ALA A 62 -3.66 13.38 12.39
N TRP A 63 -4.05 14.30 11.51
CA TRP A 63 -4.13 14.06 10.07
C TRP A 63 -2.74 13.78 9.48
N ALA A 64 -1.77 14.65 9.79
CA ALA A 64 -0.41 14.52 9.30
C ALA A 64 0.23 13.22 9.77
N THR A 65 0.09 12.89 11.06
CA THR A 65 0.66 11.67 11.63
C THR A 65 0.10 10.41 10.96
N VAL A 66 -1.23 10.32 10.78
CA VAL A 66 -1.87 9.16 10.14
C VAL A 66 -1.48 9.05 8.66
N MET A 67 -1.37 10.18 7.96
CA MET A 67 -0.87 10.21 6.57
C MET A 67 0.56 9.69 6.49
N THR A 68 1.47 10.22 7.31
CA THR A 68 2.88 9.83 7.29
C THR A 68 3.05 8.36 7.66
N PHE A 69 2.38 7.88 8.71
CA PHE A 69 2.46 6.47 9.11
C PHE A 69 1.94 5.54 8.01
N GLY A 70 0.82 5.88 7.37
CA GLY A 70 0.27 5.09 6.26
C GLY A 70 1.22 5.04 5.07
N PHE A 71 1.81 6.18 4.71
CA PHE A 71 2.79 6.28 3.63
C PHE A 71 4.03 5.40 3.90
N VAL A 72 4.61 5.51 5.10
CA VAL A 72 5.76 4.71 5.53
C VAL A 72 5.43 3.21 5.52
N THR A 73 4.23 2.85 5.98
CA THR A 73 3.78 1.45 6.01
C THR A 73 3.66 0.87 4.61
N ILE A 74 3.05 1.61 3.67
CA ILE A 74 2.89 1.17 2.27
C ILE A 74 4.24 1.00 1.59
N ILE A 75 5.16 1.96 1.75
CA ILE A 75 6.52 1.86 1.21
C ILE A 75 7.24 0.65 1.80
N SER A 76 7.15 0.44 3.11
CA SER A 76 7.81 -0.69 3.77
C SER A 76 7.29 -2.03 3.24
N ILE A 77 5.97 -2.16 3.02
CA ILE A 77 5.38 -3.38 2.44
C ILE A 77 5.90 -3.60 1.02
N GLN A 78 5.87 -2.58 0.16
CA GLN A 78 6.28 -2.76 -1.24
C GLN A 78 7.78 -3.00 -1.41
N VAL A 79 8.62 -2.31 -0.64
CA VAL A 79 10.06 -2.56 -0.61
C VAL A 79 10.34 -3.97 -0.10
N GLY A 80 9.70 -4.38 1.00
CA GLY A 80 9.83 -5.74 1.52
C GLY A 80 9.43 -6.81 0.50
N SER A 81 8.28 -6.63 -0.17
CA SER A 81 7.81 -7.54 -1.21
C SER A 81 8.76 -7.61 -2.40
N TYR A 82 9.29 -6.47 -2.86
CA TYR A 82 10.24 -6.42 -3.97
C TYR A 82 11.56 -7.15 -3.63
N TRP A 83 12.12 -6.89 -2.45
CA TRP A 83 13.33 -7.58 -1.98
C TRP A 83 13.12 -9.09 -1.82
N LEU A 84 11.96 -9.50 -1.28
CA LEU A 84 11.59 -10.92 -1.20
C LEU A 84 11.47 -11.54 -2.59
N GLY A 85 10.92 -10.81 -3.57
CA GLY A 85 10.84 -11.24 -4.96
C GLY A 85 12.23 -11.43 -5.58
N LEU A 86 13.14 -10.46 -5.40
CA LEU A 86 14.52 -10.57 -5.88
C LEU A 86 15.23 -11.80 -5.31
N VAL A 87 15.15 -12.00 -3.98
CA VAL A 87 15.74 -13.16 -3.34
C VAL A 87 15.14 -14.45 -3.89
N ALA A 88 13.81 -14.54 -4.02
CA ALA A 88 13.16 -15.72 -4.59
C ALA A 88 13.56 -15.97 -6.05
N GLY A 89 13.75 -14.92 -6.86
CA GLY A 89 14.17 -15.02 -8.25
C GLY A 89 15.60 -15.52 -8.44
N GLU A 90 16.48 -15.28 -7.47
CA GLU A 90 17.86 -15.78 -7.47
C GLU A 90 17.98 -17.23 -6.92
N ILE A 91 16.95 -17.71 -6.21
CA ILE A 91 16.92 -19.08 -5.64
C ILE A 91 16.37 -20.11 -6.64
N ILE A 92 15.57 -19.68 -7.63
CA ILE A 92 14.90 -20.54 -8.63
C ILE A 92 15.71 -20.59 -9.91
#